data_AF-A0A4U8Z5W5-F1
#
_entry.id   AF-A0A4U8Z5W5-F1
#
_cell.length_a   1.000
_cell.length_b   1.000
_cell.length_c   1.000
_cell.angle_alpha   90.00
_cell.angle_beta   90.00
_cell.angle_gamma   90.00
#
_symmetry.space_group_name_H-M   'P 1'
#
loop_
_entity.id
_entity.type
_entity.pdbx_description
1 polymer ?
#
loop_
_entity_poly.entity_id
_entity_poly.type
_entity_poly.pdbx_seq_one_letter_code
_entity_poly.pdbx_strand_id
1 'polypeptide(L)'
;MPDRVRSIAVLHSDPITIIAPKSAKIENFRELADKTLGLVGPPGSYARLMAWTRLHYHGKFLSDIPPVVAEIAAAINAKKIDALLFIIPTTKSGAISERWASVRRLTRKSMGFVSIDDAEAIEAAAPEFEQGEILSGAFGGSPPVPAENVTTLLVTTYLVADQSVRSDIATELTRFIFENRQRFIPDAPVAALIKAASTDKDAIIPVHKGAKEFFDGEEQTFMERYGDWLYTGPIILGVLYSALMPIWHLLRPVPPEALLLATVPEISYSIKNATSLEELEAINARVDAAIERISAEALNGRLEDSKVGANSLVIGYINRIVREKRAELQKNSGA
;
A
#
# COMPACT_ATOMS: atom_id res chain seq x y z
N MET A 1 -31.60 -12.79 -2.43
CA MET A 1 -30.82 -13.79 -1.65
C MET A 1 -31.45 -13.92 -0.28
N PRO A 2 -31.27 -15.02 0.48
CA PRO A 2 -31.76 -15.08 1.85
C PRO A 2 -31.03 -14.03 2.72
N ASP A 3 -31.76 -13.22 3.48
CA ASP A 3 -31.24 -12.05 4.21
C ASP A 3 -30.13 -12.37 5.23
N ARG A 4 -30.02 -13.64 5.62
CA ARG A 4 -29.09 -14.14 6.63
C ARG A 4 -27.77 -14.66 6.06
N VAL A 5 -27.60 -14.69 4.74
CA VAL A 5 -26.35 -15.19 4.14
C VAL A 5 -25.26 -14.15 4.33
N ARG A 6 -24.08 -14.58 4.79
CA ARG A 6 -22.87 -13.75 4.92
C ARG A 6 -21.68 -14.43 4.27
N SER A 7 -20.86 -13.66 3.56
CA SER A 7 -19.66 -14.17 2.90
C SER A 7 -18.53 -14.38 3.90
N ILE A 8 -17.82 -15.50 3.76
CA ILE A 8 -16.59 -15.81 4.49
C ILE A 8 -15.38 -15.55 3.60
N ALA A 9 -15.44 -16.03 2.36
CA ALA A 9 -14.39 -15.83 1.36
C ALA A 9 -14.96 -15.97 -0.05
N VAL A 10 -14.26 -15.42 -1.03
CA VAL A 10 -14.49 -15.76 -2.44
C VAL A 10 -13.62 -16.98 -2.76
N LEU A 11 -14.24 -18.03 -3.31
CA LEU A 11 -13.51 -19.25 -3.66
C LEU A 11 -12.87 -19.17 -5.04
N HIS A 12 -13.61 -18.68 -6.03
CA HIS A 12 -13.14 -18.45 -7.39
C HIS A 12 -14.17 -17.62 -8.17
N SER A 13 -13.72 -17.01 -9.26
CA SER A 13 -14.57 -16.34 -10.25
C SER A 13 -14.33 -17.02 -11.60
N ASP A 14 -15.38 -17.55 -12.21
CA ASP A 14 -15.27 -18.33 -13.44
C ASP A 14 -15.95 -17.61 -14.61
N PRO A 15 -15.30 -17.54 -15.79
CA PRO A 15 -15.90 -16.87 -16.94
C PRO A 15 -17.03 -17.69 -17.56
N ILE A 16 -18.13 -17.02 -17.85
CA ILE A 16 -19.16 -17.52 -18.76
C ILE A 16 -18.57 -17.53 -20.17
N THR A 17 -18.81 -18.60 -20.89
CA THR A 17 -18.30 -18.79 -22.23
C THR A 17 -19.42 -19.15 -23.18
N ILE A 18 -19.47 -18.41 -24.28
CA ILE A 18 -20.44 -18.62 -25.35
C ILE A 18 -19.66 -18.96 -26.61
N ILE A 19 -20.00 -20.09 -27.22
CA ILE A 19 -19.35 -20.56 -28.43
C ILE A 19 -20.39 -20.92 -29.48
N ALA A 20 -20.25 -20.37 -30.68
CA ALA A 20 -21.14 -20.62 -31.80
C ALA A 20 -20.34 -21.12 -33.02
N PRO A 21 -20.94 -21.94 -33.91
CA PRO A 21 -20.35 -22.18 -35.22
C PRO A 21 -20.20 -20.85 -35.97
N LYS A 22 -19.06 -20.60 -36.61
CA LYS A 22 -18.85 -19.38 -37.41
C LYS A 22 -19.88 -19.22 -38.54
N SER A 23 -20.43 -20.32 -39.03
CA SER A 23 -21.50 -20.32 -40.02
C SER A 23 -22.84 -19.77 -39.51
N ALA A 24 -23.02 -19.68 -38.19
CA ALA A 24 -24.21 -19.09 -37.57
C ALA A 24 -24.21 -17.56 -37.59
N LYS A 25 -23.05 -16.92 -37.86
CA LYS A 25 -22.86 -15.46 -37.86
C LYS A 25 -23.35 -14.83 -36.55
N ILE A 26 -22.83 -15.35 -35.43
CA ILE A 26 -23.07 -14.85 -34.08
C ILE A 26 -21.70 -14.43 -33.56
N GLU A 27 -21.47 -13.12 -33.49
CA GLU A 27 -20.20 -12.53 -33.06
C GLU A 27 -20.33 -11.86 -31.68
N ASN A 28 -21.49 -11.27 -31.40
CA ASN A 28 -21.78 -10.59 -30.15
C ASN A 28 -23.05 -11.11 -29.47
N PHE A 29 -23.20 -10.75 -28.20
CA PHE A 29 -24.33 -11.18 -27.37
C PHE A 29 -25.70 -10.74 -27.90
N ARG A 30 -25.80 -9.65 -28.66
CA ARG A 30 -27.08 -9.14 -29.19
C ARG A 30 -27.65 -10.05 -30.28
N GLU A 31 -26.76 -10.71 -31.03
CA GLU A 31 -27.11 -11.64 -32.11
C GLU A 31 -27.60 -13.00 -31.60
N LEU A 32 -27.61 -13.20 -30.28
CA LEU A 32 -28.26 -14.34 -29.62
C LEU A 32 -29.78 -14.19 -29.54
N ALA A 33 -30.31 -13.02 -29.91
CA ALA A 33 -31.75 -12.82 -30.03
C ALA A 33 -32.37 -13.84 -31.00
N ASP A 34 -33.46 -14.47 -30.56
CA ASP A 34 -34.15 -15.56 -31.25
C ASP A 34 -33.34 -16.84 -31.52
N LYS A 35 -32.09 -16.91 -31.04
CA LYS A 35 -31.25 -18.12 -31.12
C LYS A 35 -31.54 -19.09 -29.98
N THR A 36 -31.23 -20.35 -30.21
CA THR A 36 -31.33 -21.41 -29.21
C THR A 36 -29.97 -21.68 -28.58
N LEU A 37 -29.80 -21.32 -27.31
CA LEU A 37 -28.60 -21.57 -26.53
C LEU A 37 -28.71 -22.93 -25.82
N GLY A 38 -27.73 -23.79 -26.06
CA GLY A 38 -27.54 -25.03 -25.31
C GLY A 38 -26.76 -24.80 -24.04
N LEU A 39 -27.34 -25.17 -22.89
CA LEU A 39 -26.70 -25.04 -21.59
C LEU A 39 -25.97 -26.32 -21.21
N VAL A 40 -24.68 -26.22 -20.87
CA VAL A 40 -23.89 -27.34 -20.36
C VAL A 40 -23.48 -27.08 -18.93
N GLY A 41 -23.97 -27.89 -18.01
CA GLY A 41 -23.64 -27.80 -16.58
C GLY A 41 -24.76 -28.36 -15.72
N PRO A 42 -24.64 -28.29 -14.39
CA PRO A 42 -25.68 -28.74 -13.48
C PRO A 42 -26.99 -27.97 -13.75
N PRO A 43 -28.16 -28.64 -13.67
CA PRO A 43 -29.45 -27.97 -13.77
C PRO A 43 -29.55 -26.83 -12.74
N GLY A 44 -30.06 -25.68 -13.18
CA GLY A 44 -30.25 -24.51 -12.32
C GLY A 44 -29.03 -23.61 -12.12
N SER A 45 -27.81 -24.05 -12.48
CA SER A 45 -26.58 -23.21 -12.38
C SER A 45 -26.66 -21.91 -13.19
N TYR A 46 -27.52 -21.87 -14.22
CA TYR A 46 -27.65 -20.74 -15.13
C TYR A 46 -28.96 -19.96 -14.97
N ALA A 47 -29.79 -20.27 -13.97
CA ALA A 47 -31.18 -19.79 -13.93
C ALA A 47 -31.30 -18.25 -13.96
N ARG A 48 -30.44 -17.52 -13.24
CA ARG A 48 -30.45 -16.04 -13.24
C ARG A 48 -29.91 -15.45 -14.54
N LEU A 49 -28.81 -16.00 -15.07
CA LEU A 49 -28.29 -15.59 -16.38
C LEU A 49 -29.35 -15.80 -17.46
N MET A 50 -30.03 -16.94 -17.45
CA MET A 50 -31.12 -17.25 -18.37
C MET A 50 -32.28 -16.26 -18.25
N ALA A 51 -32.69 -15.93 -17.01
CA ALA A 51 -33.75 -14.94 -16.78
C ALA A 51 -33.37 -13.57 -17.34
N TRP A 52 -32.13 -13.15 -17.09
CA TRP A 52 -31.58 -11.90 -17.58
C TRP A 52 -31.49 -11.87 -19.12
N THR A 53 -30.92 -12.90 -19.74
CA THR A 53 -30.85 -13.01 -21.21
C THR A 53 -32.24 -13.08 -21.86
N ARG A 54 -33.22 -13.74 -21.24
CA ARG A 54 -34.61 -13.77 -21.73
C ARG A 54 -35.25 -12.39 -21.67
N LEU A 55 -35.01 -11.64 -20.60
CA LEU A 55 -35.58 -10.32 -20.39
C LEU A 55 -35.03 -9.30 -21.40
N HIS A 56 -33.72 -9.33 -21.65
CA HIS A 56 -33.04 -8.28 -22.42
C HIS A 56 -32.78 -8.65 -23.89
N TYR A 57 -32.67 -9.94 -24.21
CA TYR A 57 -32.28 -10.42 -25.55
C TYR A 57 -33.22 -11.47 -26.12
N HIS A 58 -34.31 -11.82 -25.43
CA HIS A 58 -35.30 -12.82 -25.90
C HIS A 58 -34.70 -14.18 -26.31
N GLY A 59 -33.52 -14.52 -25.80
CA GLY A 59 -32.83 -15.78 -26.11
C GLY A 59 -33.64 -17.00 -25.68
N LYS A 60 -33.68 -18.04 -26.53
CA LYS A 60 -34.28 -19.33 -26.19
C LYS A 60 -33.22 -20.23 -25.58
N PHE A 61 -33.56 -20.91 -24.50
CA PHE A 61 -32.64 -21.80 -23.82
C PHE A 61 -33.13 -23.24 -23.93
N LEU A 62 -32.25 -24.09 -24.44
CA LEU A 62 -32.36 -25.53 -24.31
C LEU A 62 -31.52 -25.93 -23.09
N SER A 63 -32.20 -26.26 -21.99
CA SER A 63 -31.54 -26.72 -20.77
C SER A 63 -31.04 -28.16 -20.92
N ASP A 64 -30.12 -28.53 -20.02
CA ASP A 64 -29.78 -29.91 -19.71
C ASP A 64 -29.09 -30.69 -20.83
N ILE A 65 -28.20 -30.04 -21.59
CA ILE A 65 -27.25 -30.80 -22.41
C ILE A 65 -26.20 -31.38 -21.46
N PRO A 66 -26.10 -32.71 -21.33
CA PRO A 66 -25.10 -33.31 -20.47
C PRO A 66 -23.69 -32.85 -20.90
N PRO A 67 -22.74 -32.73 -19.97
CA PRO A 67 -21.34 -32.40 -20.27
C PRO A 67 -20.61 -33.58 -20.93
N VAL A 68 -21.25 -34.23 -21.90
CA VAL A 68 -20.79 -35.37 -22.67
C VAL A 68 -20.49 -34.88 -24.09
N VAL A 69 -19.23 -35.04 -24.50
CA VAL A 69 -18.70 -34.53 -25.77
C VAL A 69 -19.55 -34.96 -26.98
N ALA A 70 -20.00 -36.22 -27.00
CA ALA A 70 -20.81 -36.75 -28.10
C ALA A 70 -22.20 -36.10 -28.19
N GLU A 71 -22.85 -35.84 -27.05
CA GLU A 71 -24.18 -35.23 -26.99
C GLU A 71 -24.14 -33.75 -27.38
N ILE A 72 -23.13 -33.02 -26.90
CA ILE A 72 -22.87 -31.64 -27.30
C ILE A 72 -22.65 -31.57 -28.82
N ALA A 73 -21.77 -32.42 -29.36
CA ALA A 73 -21.50 -32.45 -30.79
C ALA A 73 -22.75 -32.83 -31.61
N ALA A 74 -23.56 -33.77 -31.14
CA ALA A 74 -24.82 -34.15 -31.78
C ALA A 74 -25.84 -33.00 -31.80
N ALA A 75 -25.99 -32.26 -30.69
CA ALA A 75 -26.87 -31.09 -30.61
C ALA A 75 -26.46 -29.99 -31.60
N ILE A 76 -25.15 -29.70 -31.69
CA ILE A 76 -24.59 -28.72 -32.63
C ILE A 76 -24.77 -29.18 -34.09
N ASN A 77 -24.53 -30.46 -34.38
CA ASN A 77 -24.63 -31.00 -35.74
C ASN A 77 -26.08 -31.06 -36.24
N ALA A 78 -27.01 -31.46 -35.36
CA ALA A 78 -28.43 -31.49 -35.64
C ALA A 78 -29.09 -30.09 -35.69
N LYS A 79 -28.32 -29.01 -35.45
CA LYS A 79 -28.83 -27.63 -35.33
C LYS A 79 -29.97 -27.49 -34.31
N LYS A 80 -29.95 -28.32 -33.25
CA LYS A 80 -30.87 -28.17 -32.12
C LYS A 80 -30.51 -26.94 -31.27
N ILE A 81 -29.25 -26.54 -31.32
CA ILE A 81 -28.71 -25.34 -30.69
C ILE A 81 -27.88 -24.54 -31.70
N ASP A 82 -27.94 -23.22 -31.57
CA ASP A 82 -27.18 -22.26 -32.38
C ASP A 82 -25.87 -21.86 -31.69
N ALA A 83 -25.88 -21.79 -30.35
CA ALA A 83 -24.72 -21.49 -29.53
C ALA A 83 -24.68 -22.38 -28.29
N LEU A 84 -23.48 -22.64 -27.78
CA LEU A 84 -23.23 -23.35 -26.54
C LEU A 84 -22.86 -22.34 -25.46
N LEU A 85 -23.50 -22.44 -24.29
CA LEU A 85 -23.17 -21.63 -23.12
C LEU A 85 -22.75 -22.55 -21.97
N PHE A 86 -21.60 -22.25 -21.38
CA PHE A 86 -21.05 -22.97 -20.23
C PHE A 86 -20.12 -22.08 -19.42
N ILE A 87 -19.90 -22.43 -18.16
CA ILE A 87 -18.88 -21.80 -17.30
C ILE A 87 -17.57 -22.60 -17.41
N ILE A 88 -16.44 -21.91 -17.58
CA ILE A 88 -15.11 -22.55 -17.52
C ILE A 88 -14.66 -22.56 -16.07
N PRO A 89 -14.52 -23.73 -15.42
CA PRO A 89 -13.86 -23.77 -14.13
C PRO A 89 -12.39 -23.39 -14.34
N THR A 90 -11.97 -22.26 -13.77
CA THR A 90 -10.59 -21.73 -13.85
C THR A 90 -9.54 -22.75 -13.43
N THR A 91 -9.90 -23.65 -12.50
CA THR A 91 -9.06 -24.74 -12.00
C THR A 91 -8.92 -25.95 -12.92
N LYS A 92 -9.76 -26.05 -13.97
CA LYS A 92 -9.83 -27.21 -14.88
C LYS A 92 -9.69 -26.82 -16.35
N SER A 93 -9.02 -25.70 -16.63
CA SER A 93 -8.82 -25.18 -17.99
C SER A 93 -8.24 -26.21 -18.95
N GLY A 94 -7.28 -27.04 -18.51
CA GLY A 94 -6.71 -28.12 -19.32
C GLY A 94 -7.74 -29.19 -19.72
N ALA A 95 -8.50 -29.72 -18.76
CA ALA A 95 -9.53 -30.72 -19.05
C ALA A 95 -10.66 -30.16 -19.93
N ILE A 96 -11.00 -28.88 -19.75
CA ILE A 96 -11.94 -28.17 -20.63
C ILE A 96 -11.37 -28.04 -22.05
N SER A 97 -10.08 -27.70 -22.18
CA SER A 97 -9.39 -27.59 -23.47
C SER A 97 -9.43 -28.89 -24.27
N GLU A 98 -9.15 -30.03 -23.62
CA GLU A 98 -9.19 -31.36 -24.25
C GLU A 98 -10.60 -31.76 -24.71
N ARG A 99 -11.59 -31.53 -23.84
CA ARG A 99 -13.01 -31.77 -24.16
C ARG A 99 -13.46 -30.88 -25.32
N TRP A 100 -13.06 -29.61 -25.29
CA TRP A 100 -13.37 -28.66 -26.34
C TRP A 100 -12.74 -29.05 -27.69
N ALA A 101 -11.48 -29.46 -27.69
CA ALA A 101 -10.81 -30.00 -28.88
C ALA A 101 -11.56 -31.22 -29.44
N SER A 102 -12.06 -32.09 -28.57
CA SER A 102 -12.85 -33.27 -28.96
C SER A 102 -14.20 -32.90 -29.56
N VAL A 103 -14.91 -31.91 -29.00
CA VAL A 103 -16.16 -31.37 -29.56
C VAL A 103 -15.89 -30.81 -30.97
N ARG A 104 -14.86 -29.97 -31.15
CA ARG A 104 -14.48 -29.41 -32.46
C ARG A 104 -14.19 -30.51 -33.50
N ARG A 105 -13.51 -31.58 -33.10
CA ARG A 105 -13.21 -32.72 -33.98
C ARG A 105 -14.47 -33.45 -34.43
N LEU A 106 -15.43 -33.66 -33.52
CA LEU A 106 -16.69 -34.36 -33.84
C LEU A 106 -17.66 -33.50 -34.63
N THR A 107 -17.73 -32.19 -34.38
CA THR A 107 -18.60 -31.31 -35.14
C THR A 107 -18.05 -31.01 -36.54
N ARG A 108 -16.72 -31.04 -36.71
CA ARG A 108 -16.03 -30.60 -37.94
C ARG A 108 -16.43 -29.19 -38.37
N LYS A 109 -16.91 -28.37 -37.44
CA LYS A 109 -17.30 -26.98 -37.66
C LYS A 109 -16.22 -26.05 -37.12
N SER A 110 -15.99 -24.95 -37.82
CA SER A 110 -15.24 -23.83 -37.26
C SER A 110 -16.12 -23.16 -36.20
N MET A 111 -15.62 -23.08 -34.97
CA MET A 111 -16.32 -22.51 -33.82
C MET A 111 -15.64 -21.19 -33.45
N GLY A 112 -16.43 -20.18 -33.08
CA GLY A 112 -15.98 -18.87 -32.63
C GLY A 112 -16.54 -18.55 -31.24
N PHE A 113 -15.75 -17.83 -30.47
CA PHE A 113 -16.20 -17.26 -29.19
C PHE A 113 -17.07 -16.05 -29.48
N VAL A 114 -18.15 -15.91 -28.71
CA VAL A 114 -19.08 -14.79 -28.80
C VAL A 114 -18.78 -13.86 -27.63
N SER A 115 -18.49 -12.60 -27.91
CA SER A 115 -18.22 -11.59 -26.89
C SER A 115 -19.51 -11.09 -26.23
N ILE A 116 -19.38 -10.68 -24.97
CA ILE A 116 -20.42 -9.95 -24.25
C ILE A 116 -20.01 -8.49 -24.16
N ASP A 117 -20.20 -7.75 -25.26
CA ASP A 117 -19.74 -6.35 -25.37
C ASP A 117 -20.42 -5.43 -24.34
N ASP A 118 -21.65 -5.77 -23.94
CA ASP A 118 -22.43 -5.01 -22.96
C ASP A 118 -22.04 -5.33 -21.51
N ALA A 119 -21.00 -6.15 -21.26
CA ALA A 119 -20.70 -6.72 -19.92
C ALA A 119 -20.72 -5.70 -18.78
N GLU A 120 -20.17 -4.50 -18.97
CA GLU A 120 -20.20 -3.40 -17.99
C GLU A 120 -21.63 -2.95 -17.65
N ALA A 121 -22.50 -2.84 -18.65
CA ALA A 121 -23.91 -2.51 -18.45
C ALA A 121 -24.67 -3.65 -17.76
N ILE A 122 -24.25 -4.90 -17.99
CA ILE A 122 -24.83 -6.07 -17.32
C ILE A 122 -24.45 -6.09 -15.85
N GLU A 123 -23.18 -5.89 -15.53
CA GLU A 123 -22.69 -5.79 -14.15
C GLU A 123 -23.43 -4.69 -13.38
N ALA A 124 -23.62 -3.51 -13.99
CA ALA A 124 -24.37 -2.42 -13.38
C ALA A 124 -25.84 -2.76 -13.12
N ALA A 125 -26.48 -3.56 -13.98
CA ALA A 125 -27.89 -3.94 -13.86
C ALA A 125 -28.12 -5.20 -13.02
N ALA A 126 -27.14 -6.10 -12.97
CA ALA A 126 -27.16 -7.40 -12.33
C ALA A 126 -25.82 -7.63 -11.60
N PRO A 127 -25.66 -7.07 -10.39
CA PRO A 127 -24.39 -7.07 -9.66
C PRO A 127 -23.83 -8.47 -9.38
N GLU A 128 -24.64 -9.54 -9.47
CA GLU A 128 -24.12 -10.91 -9.35
C GLU A 128 -23.16 -11.35 -10.46
N PHE A 129 -23.04 -10.58 -11.54
CA PHE A 129 -22.08 -10.80 -12.61
C PHE A 129 -21.03 -9.69 -12.56
N GLU A 130 -19.76 -10.07 -12.63
CA GLU A 130 -18.64 -9.14 -12.74
C GLU A 130 -18.17 -9.11 -14.19
N GLN A 131 -17.81 -7.95 -14.73
CA GLN A 131 -17.14 -7.88 -16.02
C GLN A 131 -15.79 -8.62 -15.95
N GLY A 132 -15.46 -9.35 -17.01
CA GLY A 132 -14.15 -9.99 -17.14
C GLY A 132 -13.82 -10.39 -18.57
N GLU A 133 -12.76 -11.18 -18.70
CA GLU A 133 -12.25 -11.60 -20.01
C GLU A 133 -11.83 -13.07 -20.00
N ILE A 134 -12.02 -13.73 -21.15
CA ILE A 134 -11.35 -14.99 -21.46
C ILE A 134 -10.06 -14.62 -22.20
N LEU A 135 -8.92 -14.87 -21.56
CA LEU A 135 -7.61 -14.55 -22.13
C LEU A 135 -7.32 -15.37 -23.40
N SER A 136 -6.56 -14.78 -24.32
CA SER A 136 -6.02 -15.50 -25.48
C SER A 136 -5.28 -16.77 -25.04
N GLY A 137 -5.54 -17.88 -25.73
CA GLY A 137 -4.92 -19.17 -25.43
C GLY A 137 -5.45 -19.88 -24.18
N ALA A 138 -6.53 -19.41 -23.54
CA ALA A 138 -7.13 -20.07 -22.36
C ALA A 138 -7.57 -21.52 -22.61
N PHE A 139 -7.84 -21.90 -23.87
CA PHE A 139 -8.16 -23.26 -24.30
C PHE A 139 -6.98 -23.98 -24.97
N GLY A 140 -5.77 -23.42 -24.85
CA GLY A 140 -4.56 -23.91 -25.50
C GLY A 140 -4.62 -23.88 -27.02
N GLY A 141 -3.80 -24.74 -27.64
CA GLY A 141 -3.72 -24.89 -29.10
C GLY A 141 -2.61 -24.06 -29.76
N SER A 142 -2.27 -24.45 -30.99
CA SER A 142 -1.42 -23.67 -31.89
C SER A 142 -2.13 -23.61 -33.25
N PRO A 143 -2.69 -22.46 -33.67
CA PRO A 143 -2.68 -21.15 -32.98
C PRO A 143 -3.50 -21.14 -31.66
N PRO A 144 -3.28 -20.14 -30.77
CA PRO A 144 -3.98 -20.03 -29.50
C PRO A 144 -5.50 -19.93 -29.67
N VAL A 145 -6.24 -20.48 -28.71
CA VAL A 145 -7.70 -20.49 -28.69
C VAL A 145 -8.19 -19.93 -27.34
N PRO A 146 -8.99 -18.86 -27.30
CA PRO A 146 -9.25 -17.92 -28.39
C PRO A 146 -7.96 -17.24 -28.89
N ALA A 147 -8.01 -16.64 -30.09
CA ALA A 147 -6.85 -15.97 -30.68
C ALA A 147 -6.51 -14.64 -29.97
N GLU A 148 -7.53 -13.96 -29.47
CA GLU A 148 -7.47 -12.70 -28.73
C GLU A 148 -8.31 -12.81 -27.46
N ASN A 149 -8.20 -11.82 -26.58
CA ASN A 149 -9.05 -11.76 -25.38
C ASN A 149 -10.50 -11.57 -25.78
N VAL A 150 -11.41 -12.25 -25.08
CA VAL A 150 -12.85 -12.16 -25.33
C VAL A 150 -13.53 -11.61 -24.09
N THR A 151 -14.13 -10.42 -24.20
CA THR A 151 -14.93 -9.80 -23.14
C THR A 151 -16.13 -10.68 -22.79
N THR A 152 -16.32 -10.93 -21.50
CA THR A 152 -17.39 -11.76 -20.97
C THR A 152 -17.80 -11.34 -19.56
N LEU A 153 -18.68 -12.12 -18.94
CA LEU A 153 -19.07 -12.01 -17.54
C LEU A 153 -18.44 -13.13 -16.72
N LEU A 154 -18.07 -12.82 -15.48
CA LEU A 154 -17.61 -13.77 -14.48
C LEU A 154 -18.75 -14.10 -13.52
N VAL A 155 -18.78 -15.35 -13.07
CA VAL A 155 -19.64 -15.80 -11.99
C VAL A 155 -18.77 -16.11 -10.78
N THR A 156 -18.99 -15.37 -9.70
CA THR A 156 -18.21 -15.51 -8.47
C THR A 156 -18.87 -16.53 -7.53
N THR A 157 -18.08 -17.50 -7.09
CA THR A 157 -18.49 -18.52 -6.11
C THR A 157 -17.98 -18.12 -4.73
N TYR A 158 -18.90 -18.00 -3.77
CA TYR A 158 -18.60 -17.61 -2.40
C TYR A 158 -18.70 -18.81 -1.45
N LEU A 159 -17.80 -18.86 -0.48
CA LEU A 159 -18.03 -19.60 0.75
C LEU A 159 -18.88 -18.70 1.66
N VAL A 160 -20.03 -19.20 2.07
CA VAL A 160 -20.99 -18.45 2.89
C VAL A 160 -21.32 -19.17 4.18
N ALA A 161 -21.71 -18.39 5.18
CA ALA A 161 -22.26 -18.86 6.44
C ALA A 161 -23.59 -18.16 6.74
N ASP A 162 -24.39 -18.74 7.62
CA ASP A 162 -25.53 -18.02 8.20
C ASP A 162 -25.02 -16.95 9.16
N GLN A 163 -25.69 -15.80 9.21
CA GLN A 163 -25.37 -14.67 10.08
C GLN A 163 -25.37 -15.04 11.57
N SER A 164 -26.10 -16.08 11.98
CA SER A 164 -26.11 -16.56 13.36
C SER A 164 -24.87 -17.34 13.78
N VAL A 165 -23.99 -17.70 12.84
CA VAL A 165 -22.69 -18.28 13.18
C VAL A 165 -21.92 -17.27 14.03
N ARG A 166 -21.36 -17.73 15.15
CA ARG A 166 -20.63 -16.84 16.06
C ARG A 166 -19.41 -16.26 15.36
N SER A 167 -19.10 -15.00 15.68
CA SER A 167 -18.00 -14.28 15.04
C SER A 167 -16.65 -14.99 15.26
N ASP A 168 -16.37 -15.47 16.46
CA ASP A 168 -15.13 -16.18 16.78
C ASP A 168 -14.91 -17.45 15.93
N ILE A 169 -15.95 -18.26 15.74
CA ILE A 169 -15.90 -19.45 14.88
C ILE A 169 -15.62 -19.06 13.42
N ALA A 170 -16.30 -18.03 12.93
CA ALA A 170 -16.09 -17.56 11.56
C ALA A 170 -14.68 -16.97 11.36
N THR A 171 -14.15 -16.25 12.35
CA THR A 171 -12.77 -15.73 12.35
C THR A 171 -11.77 -16.88 12.29
N GLU A 172 -11.94 -17.92 13.14
CA GLU A 172 -11.08 -19.10 13.17
C GLU A 172 -11.14 -19.88 11.85
N LEU A 173 -12.34 -20.06 11.28
CA LEU A 173 -12.51 -20.71 9.99
C LEU A 173 -11.81 -19.92 8.87
N THR A 174 -12.00 -18.60 8.83
CA THR A 174 -11.37 -17.72 7.83
C THR A 174 -9.86 -17.83 7.94
N ARG A 175 -9.31 -17.67 9.14
CA ARG A 175 -7.89 -17.85 9.43
C ARG A 175 -7.36 -19.19 8.95
N PHE A 176 -8.03 -20.28 9.34
CA PHE A 176 -7.62 -21.63 8.98
C PHE A 176 -7.54 -21.82 7.46
N ILE A 177 -8.54 -21.32 6.71
CA ILE A 177 -8.56 -21.38 5.25
C ILE A 177 -7.38 -20.63 4.66
N PHE A 178 -7.15 -19.38 5.06
CA PHE A 178 -6.13 -18.52 4.45
C PHE A 178 -4.70 -18.94 4.80
N GLU A 179 -4.46 -19.40 6.03
CA GLU A 179 -3.17 -19.91 6.51
C GLU A 179 -2.82 -21.27 5.88
N ASN A 180 -3.82 -22.12 5.60
CA ASN A 180 -3.60 -23.47 5.06
C ASN A 180 -3.88 -23.58 3.56
N ARG A 181 -4.22 -22.48 2.86
CA ARG A 181 -4.63 -22.53 1.43
C ARG A 181 -3.66 -23.29 0.54
N GLN A 182 -2.35 -23.11 0.73
CA GLN A 182 -1.34 -23.79 -0.09
C GLN A 182 -1.30 -25.29 0.13
N ARG A 183 -1.62 -25.75 1.36
CA ARG A 183 -1.68 -27.18 1.69
C ARG A 183 -2.86 -27.87 1.04
N PHE A 184 -3.94 -27.14 0.74
CA PHE A 184 -5.11 -27.69 0.06
C PHE A 184 -4.94 -27.81 -1.45
N ILE A 185 -4.01 -27.08 -2.08
CA ILE A 185 -3.86 -27.05 -3.55
C ILE A 185 -3.73 -28.45 -4.18
N PRO A 186 -2.93 -29.40 -3.63
CA PRO A 186 -2.80 -30.74 -4.22
C PRO A 186 -4.13 -31.50 -4.32
N ASP A 187 -4.99 -31.38 -3.31
CA ASP A 187 -6.28 -32.08 -3.24
C ASP A 187 -7.42 -31.26 -3.86
N ALA A 188 -7.33 -29.94 -3.76
CA ALA A 188 -8.32 -28.96 -4.19
C ALA A 188 -7.63 -27.76 -4.83
N PRO A 189 -7.34 -27.81 -6.16
CA PRO A 189 -6.66 -26.72 -6.87
C PRO A 189 -7.36 -25.35 -6.77
N VAL A 190 -8.67 -25.35 -6.50
CA VAL A 190 -9.45 -24.13 -6.24
C VAL A 190 -8.94 -23.31 -5.06
N ALA A 191 -8.23 -23.94 -4.12
CA ALA A 191 -7.65 -23.27 -2.97
C ALA A 191 -6.64 -22.17 -3.36
N ALA A 192 -6.01 -22.29 -4.55
CA ALA A 192 -5.10 -21.28 -5.06
C ALA A 192 -5.80 -19.97 -5.47
N LEU A 193 -7.12 -20.01 -5.69
CA LEU A 193 -7.92 -18.90 -6.18
C LEU A 193 -8.73 -18.22 -5.06
N ILE A 194 -8.66 -18.75 -3.84
CA ILE A 194 -9.38 -18.20 -2.69
C ILE A 194 -8.84 -16.79 -2.41
N LYS A 195 -9.75 -15.81 -2.38
CA LYS A 195 -9.47 -14.41 -2.07
C LYS A 195 -10.41 -13.89 -0.99
N ALA A 196 -10.00 -12.78 -0.35
CA ALA A 196 -10.83 -12.11 0.65
C ALA A 196 -12.18 -11.72 0.05
N ALA A 197 -13.23 -11.82 0.85
CA ALA A 197 -14.53 -11.25 0.48
C ALA A 197 -14.48 -9.72 0.69
N SER A 198 -15.18 -8.96 -0.15
CA SER A 198 -15.25 -7.50 0.03
C SER A 198 -15.84 -7.16 1.40
N THR A 199 -15.16 -6.26 2.11
CA THR A 199 -15.56 -5.72 3.42
C THR A 199 -16.40 -4.45 3.31
N ASP A 200 -16.72 -4.04 2.07
CA ASP A 200 -17.51 -2.86 1.73
C ASP A 200 -18.97 -3.03 2.14
N LYS A 201 -19.66 -1.89 2.32
CA LYS A 201 -21.05 -1.87 2.79
C LYS A 201 -22.05 -2.23 1.69
N ASP A 202 -21.68 -2.00 0.44
CA ASP A 202 -22.45 -2.25 -0.77
C ASP A 202 -22.07 -3.57 -1.47
N ALA A 203 -21.25 -4.40 -0.81
CA ALA A 203 -20.96 -5.74 -1.28
C ALA A 203 -22.24 -6.56 -1.48
N ILE A 204 -22.33 -7.26 -2.62
CA ILE A 204 -23.49 -8.09 -3.04
C ILE A 204 -23.89 -9.08 -1.94
N ILE A 205 -22.89 -9.70 -1.32
CA ILE A 205 -23.06 -10.56 -0.14
C ILE A 205 -22.25 -9.93 0.99
N PRO A 206 -22.92 -9.30 1.98
CA PRO A 206 -22.23 -8.71 3.11
C PRO A 206 -21.31 -9.70 3.81
N VAL A 207 -20.10 -9.28 4.13
CA VAL A 207 -19.11 -10.11 4.83
C VAL A 207 -19.59 -10.48 6.24
N HIS A 208 -19.26 -11.70 6.66
CA HIS A 208 -19.51 -12.14 8.02
C HIS A 208 -18.64 -11.35 9.00
N LYS A 209 -19.19 -10.95 10.15
CA LYS A 209 -18.47 -10.12 11.13
C LYS A 209 -17.09 -10.70 11.51
N GLY A 210 -17.02 -12.01 11.77
CA GLY A 210 -15.76 -12.68 12.09
C GLY A 210 -14.75 -12.75 10.94
N ALA A 211 -15.22 -12.96 9.70
CA ALA A 211 -14.34 -12.91 8.52
C ALA A 211 -13.80 -11.48 8.32
N LYS A 212 -14.65 -10.46 8.52
CA LYS A 212 -14.24 -9.06 8.50
C LYS A 212 -13.18 -8.74 9.55
N GLU A 213 -13.35 -9.22 10.78
CA GLU A 213 -12.33 -9.05 11.85
C GLU A 213 -10.97 -9.63 11.46
N PHE A 214 -10.95 -10.75 10.72
CA PHE A 214 -9.72 -11.32 10.18
C PHE A 214 -9.13 -10.46 9.05
N PHE A 215 -9.94 -10.07 8.05
CA PHE A 215 -9.47 -9.27 6.91
C PHE A 215 -9.02 -7.88 7.34
N ASP A 216 -9.81 -7.15 8.13
CA ASP A 216 -9.43 -5.82 8.68
C ASP A 216 -8.13 -5.91 9.52
N GLY A 217 -7.83 -7.08 10.11
CA GLY A 217 -6.60 -7.35 10.85
C GLY A 217 -5.37 -7.67 9.99
N GLU A 218 -5.56 -8.22 8.78
CA GLU A 218 -4.48 -8.49 7.80
C GLU A 218 -4.33 -7.37 6.75
N GLU A 219 -5.38 -6.61 6.46
CA GLU A 219 -5.43 -5.55 5.44
C GLU A 219 -4.78 -4.24 5.89
N GLN A 220 -4.42 -4.06 7.16
CA GLN A 220 -3.67 -2.88 7.56
C GLN A 220 -2.31 -2.86 6.85
N THR A 221 -2.21 -2.01 5.83
CA THR A 221 -0.92 -1.68 5.24
C THR A 221 -0.01 -1.13 6.35
N PHE A 222 1.31 -1.34 6.25
CA PHE A 222 2.28 -0.85 7.25
C PHE A 222 2.02 0.62 7.63
N MET A 223 1.56 1.42 6.66
CA MET A 223 1.28 2.83 6.84
C MET A 223 0.00 3.12 7.63
N GLU A 224 -1.03 2.26 7.57
CA GLU A 224 -2.24 2.39 8.39
C GLU A 224 -2.03 1.91 9.82
N ARG A 225 -1.22 0.86 10.02
CA ARG A 225 -0.93 0.32 11.37
C ARG A 225 0.00 1.20 12.19
N TYR A 226 0.98 1.83 11.54
CA TYR A 226 2.01 2.63 12.20
C TYR A 226 1.90 4.13 11.90
N GLY A 227 0.96 4.57 11.08
CA GLY A 227 0.79 5.98 10.69
C GLY A 227 0.67 6.93 11.88
N ASP A 228 -0.14 6.56 12.88
CA ASP A 228 -0.30 7.35 14.11
C ASP A 228 1.02 7.47 14.90
N TRP A 229 1.82 6.40 14.96
CA TRP A 229 3.12 6.41 15.63
C TRP A 229 4.19 7.12 14.81
N LEU A 230 4.15 7.01 13.49
CA LEU A 230 5.05 7.71 12.57
C LEU A 230 4.80 9.22 12.55
N TYR A 231 3.56 9.66 12.76
CA TYR A 231 3.22 11.08 12.90
C TYR A 231 3.48 11.62 14.32
N THR A 232 3.04 10.88 15.34
CA THR A 232 3.11 11.35 16.75
C THR A 232 4.50 11.14 17.36
N GLY A 233 5.21 10.10 16.97
CA GLY A 233 6.55 9.76 17.48
C GLY A 233 7.57 10.89 17.32
N PRO A 234 7.75 11.47 16.12
CA PRO A 234 8.62 12.63 15.92
C PRO A 234 8.22 13.86 16.74
N ILE A 235 6.92 14.07 16.98
CA ILE A 235 6.42 15.18 17.81
C ILE A 235 6.84 14.97 19.26
N ILE A 236 6.61 13.78 19.82
CA ILE A 236 7.02 13.44 21.20
C ILE A 236 8.55 13.53 21.35
N LEU A 237 9.30 13.01 20.37
CA LEU A 237 10.76 13.11 20.35
C LEU A 237 11.24 14.57 20.28
N GLY A 238 10.58 15.41 19.48
CA GLY A 238 10.89 16.84 19.39
C GLY A 238 10.60 17.59 20.70
N VAL A 239 9.48 17.29 21.35
CA VAL A 239 9.13 17.85 22.67
C VAL A 239 10.12 17.41 23.74
N LEU A 240 10.50 16.13 23.76
CA LEU A 240 11.52 15.60 24.67
C LEU A 240 12.90 16.22 24.40
N TYR A 241 13.31 16.34 23.14
CA TYR A 241 14.57 16.98 22.75
C TYR A 241 14.60 18.46 23.18
N SER A 242 13.49 19.17 23.00
CA SER A 242 13.35 20.57 23.42
C SER A 242 13.41 20.74 24.94
N ALA A 243 12.84 19.82 25.71
CA ALA A 243 12.90 19.83 27.18
C ALA A 243 14.28 19.41 27.72
N LEU A 244 14.98 18.52 27.02
CA LEU A 244 16.31 18.03 27.40
C LEU A 244 17.42 19.04 27.08
N MET A 245 17.28 19.86 26.03
CA MET A 245 18.29 20.86 25.66
C MET A 245 18.65 21.86 26.78
N PRO A 246 17.71 22.53 27.46
CA PRO A 246 18.03 23.43 28.57
C PRO A 246 18.72 22.72 29.74
N ILE A 247 18.31 21.49 30.04
CA ILE A 247 18.93 20.67 31.09
C ILE A 247 20.37 20.32 30.70
N TRP A 248 20.59 20.00 29.42
CA TRP A 248 21.92 19.73 28.89
C TRP A 248 22.82 20.98 28.89
N HIS A 249 22.24 22.18 28.69
CA HIS A 249 22.95 23.45 28.85
C HIS A 249 23.26 23.79 30.32
N LEU A 250 22.39 23.42 31.28
CA LEU A 250 22.67 23.60 32.71
C LEU A 250 23.77 22.67 33.24
N LEU A 251 23.90 21.48 32.64
CA LEU A 251 24.93 20.50 32.99
C LEU A 251 26.26 20.75 32.27
N ARG A 252 26.33 21.70 31.33
CA ARG A 252 27.58 22.11 30.70
C ARG A 252 28.33 23.11 31.59
N PRO A 253 29.60 22.86 31.93
CA PRO A 253 30.41 23.88 32.61
C PRO A 253 30.56 25.11 31.72
N VAL A 254 30.39 26.30 32.30
CA VAL A 254 30.50 27.60 31.63
C VAL A 254 31.89 27.71 30.98
N PRO A 255 31.99 28.01 29.66
CA PRO A 255 33.29 28.22 29.02
C PRO A 255 33.95 29.49 29.58
N PRO A 256 35.26 29.46 29.94
CA PRO A 256 36.00 30.60 30.49
C PRO A 256 36.22 31.76 29.48
N GLU A 257 35.55 31.74 28.34
CA GLU A 257 35.75 32.60 27.17
C GLU A 257 35.04 33.98 27.30
N ALA A 258 34.21 34.19 28.31
CA ALA A 258 33.55 35.47 28.59
C ALA A 258 34.38 36.44 29.46
N LEU A 259 35.56 36.00 29.93
CA LEU A 259 36.24 36.58 31.08
C LEU A 259 37.16 37.79 30.78
N LEU A 260 37.43 38.13 29.51
CA LEU A 260 38.15 39.38 29.21
C LEU A 260 37.20 40.52 28.85
N LEU A 261 36.25 40.29 27.93
CA LEU A 261 35.32 41.32 27.48
C LEU A 261 34.40 41.82 28.60
N ALA A 262 34.02 40.95 29.55
CA ALA A 262 33.24 41.34 30.73
C ALA A 262 34.05 42.16 31.76
N THR A 263 35.37 42.04 31.76
CA THR A 263 36.26 42.57 32.82
C THR A 263 37.01 43.83 32.38
N VAL A 264 36.97 44.19 31.08
CA VAL A 264 37.57 45.43 30.54
C VAL A 264 37.10 46.69 31.28
N PRO A 265 35.80 46.89 31.59
CA PRO A 265 35.35 48.11 32.28
C PRO A 265 35.96 48.22 33.69
N GLU A 266 36.08 47.10 34.40
CA GLU A 266 36.57 47.01 35.77
C GLU A 266 38.09 47.22 35.85
N ILE A 267 38.83 46.63 34.91
CA ILE A 267 40.28 46.84 34.77
C ILE A 267 40.60 48.27 34.33
N SER A 268 39.82 48.82 33.39
CA SER A 268 40.01 50.21 32.94
C SER A 268 39.75 51.23 34.07
N TYR A 269 38.74 50.98 34.91
CA TYR A 269 38.47 51.80 36.09
C TYR A 269 39.61 51.73 37.11
N SER A 270 40.10 50.52 37.40
CA SER A 270 41.19 50.29 38.36
C SER A 270 42.51 50.95 37.91
N ILE A 271 42.83 50.91 36.62
CA ILE A 271 44.03 51.56 36.06
C ILE A 271 43.92 53.09 36.14
N LYS A 272 42.75 53.68 35.86
CA LYS A 272 42.58 55.14 35.89
C LYS A 272 42.70 55.72 37.31
N ASN A 273 42.32 54.95 38.31
CA ASN A 273 42.28 55.38 39.72
C ASN A 273 43.48 54.91 40.55
N ALA A 274 44.46 54.23 39.96
CA ALA A 274 45.68 53.82 40.67
C ALA A 274 46.46 55.05 41.16
N THR A 275 46.87 55.02 42.43
CA THR A 275 47.50 56.17 43.11
C THR A 275 48.99 56.01 43.36
N SER A 276 49.54 54.81 43.16
CA SER A 276 50.98 54.53 43.28
C SER A 276 51.51 53.67 42.13
N LEU A 277 52.83 53.73 41.90
CA LEU A 277 53.49 52.94 40.85
C LEU A 277 53.45 51.43 41.17
N GLU A 278 53.49 51.08 42.46
CA GLU A 278 53.45 49.69 42.95
C GLU A 278 52.05 49.06 42.76
N GLU A 279 50.99 49.85 42.96
CA GLU A 279 49.61 49.43 42.71
C GLU A 279 49.34 49.21 41.21
N LEU A 280 49.90 50.07 40.36
CA LEU A 280 49.81 49.92 38.90
C LEU A 280 50.55 48.67 38.40
N GLU A 281 51.70 48.32 38.98
CA GLU A 281 52.45 47.12 38.62
C GLU A 281 51.75 45.82 39.08
N ALA A 282 51.11 45.84 40.25
CA ALA A 282 50.29 44.72 40.71
C ALA A 282 49.07 44.47 39.80
N ILE A 283 48.47 45.54 39.27
CA ILE A 283 47.37 45.44 38.28
C ILE A 283 47.91 44.90 36.95
N ASN A 284 49.07 45.37 36.49
CA ASN A 284 49.67 44.93 35.23
C ASN A 284 50.04 43.43 35.26
N ALA A 285 50.60 42.93 36.38
CA ALA A 285 50.92 41.52 36.54
C ALA A 285 49.68 40.59 36.45
N ARG A 286 48.51 41.07 36.92
CA ARG A 286 47.24 40.32 36.78
C ARG A 286 46.75 40.29 35.33
N VAL A 287 46.95 41.36 34.58
CA VAL A 287 46.61 41.44 33.15
C VAL A 287 47.52 40.49 32.35
N ASP A 288 48.82 40.49 32.63
CA ASP A 288 49.80 39.63 31.94
C ASP A 288 49.49 38.14 32.17
N ALA A 289 49.16 37.74 33.41
CA ALA A 289 48.76 36.36 33.72
C ALA A 289 47.45 35.93 33.01
N ALA A 290 46.53 36.87 32.78
CA ALA A 290 45.30 36.60 32.03
C ALA A 290 45.58 36.45 30.53
N ILE A 291 46.49 37.24 29.97
CA ILE A 291 46.92 37.15 28.57
C ILE A 291 47.63 35.82 28.31
N GLU A 292 48.52 35.39 29.20
CA GLU A 292 49.28 34.13 29.05
C GLU A 292 48.37 32.90 29.01
N ARG A 293 47.32 32.86 29.85
CA ARG A 293 46.29 31.80 29.81
C ARG A 293 45.57 31.74 28.47
N ILE A 294 45.25 32.89 27.90
CA ILE A 294 44.50 32.97 26.64
C ILE A 294 45.39 32.63 25.44
N SER A 295 46.67 33.02 25.47
CA SER A 295 47.64 32.61 24.47
C SER A 295 47.89 31.10 24.48
N ALA A 296 47.93 30.46 25.65
CA ALA A 296 48.06 29.01 25.77
C ALA A 296 46.83 28.26 25.20
N GLU A 297 45.63 28.82 25.31
CA GLU A 297 44.41 28.24 24.73
C GLU A 297 44.28 28.48 23.22
N ALA A 298 44.79 29.61 22.71
CA ALA A 298 44.84 29.91 21.28
C ALA A 298 45.77 28.95 20.52
N LEU A 299 46.94 28.65 21.11
CA LEU A 299 47.91 27.70 20.55
C LEU A 299 47.38 26.25 20.52
N ASN A 300 46.37 25.93 21.33
CA ASN A 300 45.71 24.61 21.35
C ASN A 300 44.55 24.48 20.34
N GLY A 301 44.37 25.45 19.43
CA GLY A 301 43.38 25.39 18.34
C GLY A 301 41.92 25.53 18.79
N ARG A 302 41.69 26.02 20.01
CA ARG A 302 40.35 26.15 20.63
C ARG A 302 39.71 27.52 20.47
N LEU A 303 40.38 28.47 19.82
CA LEU A 303 39.87 29.82 19.58
C LEU A 303 39.62 30.04 18.08
N GLU A 304 38.41 30.52 17.74
CA GLU A 304 38.06 30.94 16.38
C GLU A 304 38.89 32.16 15.96
N ASP A 305 39.37 32.19 14.71
CA ASP A 305 40.21 33.27 14.17
C ASP A 305 39.59 34.67 14.32
N SER A 306 38.26 34.78 14.27
CA SER A 306 37.52 36.05 14.48
C SER A 306 37.66 36.61 15.90
N LYS A 307 37.91 35.75 16.90
CA LYS A 307 38.01 36.12 18.32
C LYS A 307 39.43 36.54 18.73
N VAL A 308 40.45 36.09 17.98
CA VAL A 308 41.84 36.53 18.16
C VAL A 308 41.99 38.03 17.84
N GLY A 309 41.27 38.51 16.83
CA GLY A 309 41.22 39.93 16.46
C GLY A 309 40.61 40.83 17.55
N ALA A 310 39.52 40.40 18.18
CA ALA A 310 38.87 41.18 19.25
C ALA A 310 39.74 41.29 20.51
N ASN A 311 40.42 40.20 20.89
CA ASN A 311 41.30 40.19 22.06
C ASN A 311 42.55 41.06 21.86
N SER A 312 43.13 41.08 20.64
CA SER A 312 44.29 41.93 20.36
C SER A 312 43.98 43.44 20.46
N LEU A 313 42.76 43.85 20.07
CA LEU A 313 42.29 45.24 20.25
C LEU A 313 42.14 45.62 21.72
N VAL A 314 41.60 44.73 22.55
CA VAL A 314 41.44 44.95 24.00
C VAL A 314 42.80 45.05 24.69
N ILE A 315 43.74 44.14 24.36
CA ILE A 315 45.11 44.17 24.90
C ILE A 315 45.82 45.47 24.48
N GLY A 316 45.67 45.89 23.23
CA GLY A 316 46.20 47.16 22.74
C GLY A 316 45.64 48.38 23.49
N TYR A 317 44.34 48.38 23.79
CA TYR A 317 43.70 49.44 24.57
C TYR A 317 44.20 49.48 26.02
N ILE A 318 44.30 48.34 26.70
CA ILE A 318 44.80 48.23 28.08
C ILE A 318 46.25 48.71 28.17
N ASN A 319 47.12 48.26 27.25
CA ASN A 319 48.52 48.68 27.22
C ASN A 319 48.71 50.18 26.95
N ARG A 320 47.75 50.82 26.29
CA ARG A 320 47.77 52.28 26.11
C ARG A 320 47.43 53.00 27.40
N ILE A 321 46.33 52.64 28.07
CA ILE A 321 45.90 53.31 29.31
C ILE A 321 46.90 53.12 30.47
N VAL A 322 47.58 51.97 30.55
CA VAL A 322 48.64 51.74 31.54
C VAL A 322 49.83 52.66 31.28
N ARG A 323 50.25 52.81 30.03
CA ARG A 323 51.38 53.70 29.67
C ARG A 323 51.07 55.17 29.96
N GLU A 324 49.86 55.62 29.63
CA GLU A 324 49.40 56.98 29.92
C GLU A 324 49.41 57.24 31.44
N LYS A 325 48.89 56.30 32.25
CA LYS A 325 48.87 56.44 33.70
C LYS A 325 50.26 56.40 34.34
N ARG A 326 51.15 55.53 33.84
CA ARG A 326 52.54 55.44 34.34
C ARG A 326 53.30 56.75 34.09
N ALA A 327 53.11 57.37 32.94
CA ALA A 327 53.71 58.67 32.62
C ALA A 327 53.15 59.80 33.51
N GLU A 328 51.86 59.77 33.83
CA GLU A 328 51.23 60.72 34.76
C GLU A 328 51.79 60.58 36.18
N LEU A 329 51.89 59.36 36.70
CA LEU A 329 52.40 59.10 38.05
C LEU A 329 53.90 59.41 38.18
N GLN A 330 54.71 59.12 37.16
CA GLN A 330 56.14 59.49 37.16
C GLN A 330 56.37 61.00 37.09
N LYS A 331 55.52 61.75 36.40
CA LYS A 331 55.57 63.21 36.35
C LYS A 331 55.19 63.84 37.70
N ASN A 332 54.28 63.22 38.45
CA ASN A 332 53.87 63.67 39.78
C ASN A 332 54.85 63.27 40.91
N SER A 333 55.73 62.28 40.69
CA SER A 333 56.80 61.93 41.64
C SER A 333 58.12 62.67 41.40
N GLY A 334 58.23 63.46 40.32
CA GLY A 334 59.41 64.25 39.95
C GLY A 334 59.26 65.77 40.12
N ALA A 335 58.18 66.24 40.77
CA ALA A 335 57.96 67.63 41.19
C ALA A 335 57.91 67.69 42.72
#